data_AF-A0A7H5R937-F1
#
_entry.id   AF-A0A7H5R937-F1
#
_cell.length_a   1.000
_cell.length_b   1.000
_cell.length_c   1.000
_cell.angle_alpha   90.00
_cell.angle_beta   90.00
_cell.angle_gamma   90.00
#
_symmetry.space_group_name_H-M   'P 1'
#
loop_
_entity.id
_entity.type
_entity.pdbx_description
1 polymer ?
#
loop_
_entity_poly.entity_id
_entity_poly.type
_entity_poly.pdbx_seq_one_letter_code
_entity_poly.pdbx_strand_id
1 'polypeptide(L)'
;MKLPTFFRRRRHLLLSLVLTAVAVPLALEAVESRAEPVDGTQTLVFLRHAEKPGEGLGQLNCQGLNRALDLATLLPERFGNADYVFAANPSRHVEEGSKDESYSYIRPLMTITPSAIRLGLPVNIDYGANDTDELADELLSEKYRNATVYTAWSHGYLPELINTVAGKALGEERVITQDWSGDDFDTLYVLTLTWHDGKASLLSRNVRQGLNDGAHSCPT
;
A
#
# COMPACT_ATOMS: atom_id res chain seq x y z
N MET A 1 -72.87 8.50 29.59
CA MET A 1 -72.40 9.75 28.95
C MET A 1 -71.46 9.39 27.82
N LYS A 2 -71.82 9.71 26.56
CA LYS A 2 -71.02 9.40 25.35
C LYS A 2 -70.18 10.63 24.99
N LEU A 3 -68.86 10.48 24.84
CA LEU A 3 -67.99 11.58 24.42
C LEU A 3 -68.31 12.06 22.99
N PRO A 4 -68.13 13.35 22.66
CA PRO A 4 -68.49 13.90 21.35
C PRO A 4 -67.60 13.34 20.23
N THR A 5 -68.22 13.02 19.10
CA THR A 5 -67.60 12.45 17.88
C THR A 5 -66.54 13.34 17.22
N PHE A 6 -66.53 14.64 17.52
CA PHE A 6 -65.58 15.61 16.96
C PHE A 6 -64.14 15.42 17.43
N PHE A 7 -63.94 14.91 18.66
CA PHE A 7 -62.59 14.65 19.21
C PHE A 7 -61.92 13.42 18.60
N ARG A 8 -62.70 12.47 18.05
CA ARG A 8 -62.17 11.23 17.48
C ARG A 8 -61.50 11.48 16.12
N ARG A 9 -62.06 12.38 15.31
CA ARG A 9 -61.57 12.69 13.94
C ARG A 9 -60.25 13.46 13.92
N ARG A 10 -60.04 14.39 14.85
CA ARG A 10 -58.77 15.14 15.00
C ARG A 10 -57.60 14.27 15.47
N ARG A 11 -57.88 13.25 16.30
CA ARG A 11 -56.87 12.30 16.78
C ARG A 11 -56.29 11.45 15.64
N HIS A 12 -57.14 10.98 14.71
CA HIS A 12 -56.67 10.19 13.56
C HIS A 12 -55.90 11.02 12.52
N LEU A 13 -56.23 12.31 12.35
CA LEU A 13 -55.51 13.23 11.46
C LEU A 13 -54.13 13.65 12.02
N LEU A 14 -54.02 13.86 13.34
CA LEU A 14 -52.73 14.18 13.98
C LEU A 14 -51.80 12.96 14.06
N LEU A 15 -52.34 11.74 14.26
CA LEU A 15 -51.53 10.51 14.21
C LEU A 15 -50.99 10.20 12.80
N SER A 16 -51.75 10.50 11.74
CA SER A 16 -51.30 10.27 10.35
C SER A 16 -50.26 11.29 9.86
N LEU A 17 -50.29 12.54 10.36
CA LEU A 17 -49.23 13.51 10.10
C LEU A 17 -47.93 13.20 10.88
N VAL A 18 -48.01 12.66 12.10
CA VAL A 18 -46.81 12.28 12.86
C VAL A 18 -46.15 11.02 12.29
N LEU A 19 -46.93 10.05 11.80
CA LEU A 19 -46.36 8.85 11.14
C LEU A 19 -45.68 9.17 9.80
N THR A 20 -46.14 10.18 9.06
CA THR A 20 -45.50 10.59 7.80
C THR A 20 -44.27 11.47 8.02
N ALA A 21 -44.25 12.30 9.07
CA ALA A 21 -43.08 13.14 9.41
C ALA A 21 -41.87 12.35 9.96
N VAL A 22 -42.08 11.14 10.50
CA VAL A 22 -41.00 10.27 11.02
C VAL A 22 -40.56 9.21 9.99
N ALA A 23 -41.43 8.79 9.09
CA ALA A 23 -41.08 7.78 8.07
C ALA A 23 -40.18 8.35 6.94
N VAL A 24 -40.31 9.64 6.62
CA VAL A 24 -39.53 10.27 5.53
C VAL A 24 -38.05 10.48 5.90
N PRO A 25 -37.68 10.89 7.14
CA PRO A 25 -36.28 10.91 7.55
C PRO A 25 -35.67 9.50 7.69
N LEU A 26 -36.45 8.52 8.18
CA LEU A 26 -35.95 7.14 8.40
C LEU A 26 -35.71 6.35 7.10
N ALA A 27 -36.40 6.68 6.01
CA ALA A 27 -36.14 6.03 4.71
C ALA A 27 -34.90 6.60 4.01
N LEU A 28 -34.43 7.79 4.38
CA LEU A 28 -33.25 8.43 3.76
C LEU A 28 -31.93 8.01 4.41
N GLU A 29 -31.95 7.51 5.64
CA GLU A 29 -30.74 7.05 6.36
C GLU A 29 -30.32 5.61 6.01
N ALA A 30 -31.14 4.84 5.27
CA ALA A 30 -30.90 3.41 5.03
C ALA A 30 -30.51 3.04 3.59
N VAL A 31 -30.15 4.01 2.75
CA VAL A 31 -29.37 3.73 1.54
C VAL A 31 -27.89 3.90 1.89
N GLU A 32 -27.37 2.98 2.71
CA GLU A 32 -25.97 2.63 2.59
C GLU A 32 -25.81 2.12 1.16
N SER A 33 -25.23 2.96 0.30
CA SER A 33 -24.69 2.52 -0.98
C SER A 33 -23.65 1.45 -0.65
N ARG A 34 -24.06 0.18 -0.58
CA ARG A 34 -23.14 -0.94 -0.63
C ARG A 34 -22.55 -0.90 -2.02
N ALA A 35 -21.41 -0.23 -2.15
CA ALA A 35 -20.59 -0.37 -3.34
C ALA A 35 -20.38 -1.88 -3.51
N GLU A 36 -20.77 -2.40 -4.67
CA GLU A 36 -20.49 -3.80 -5.00
C GLU A 36 -18.99 -4.02 -4.91
N PRO A 37 -18.53 -5.11 -4.28
CA PRO A 37 -17.10 -5.37 -4.14
C PRO A 37 -16.40 -5.33 -5.49
N VAL A 38 -15.28 -4.61 -5.56
CA VAL A 38 -14.47 -4.58 -6.78
C VAL A 38 -13.67 -5.88 -6.91
N ASP A 39 -13.94 -6.64 -7.97
CA ASP A 39 -13.15 -7.80 -8.38
C ASP A 39 -11.91 -7.38 -9.17
N GLY A 40 -10.88 -8.23 -9.17
CA GLY A 40 -9.68 -7.98 -9.97
C GLY A 40 -8.46 -8.77 -9.52
N THR A 41 -7.38 -8.62 -10.29
CA THR A 41 -6.06 -9.15 -9.92
C THR A 41 -5.12 -8.00 -9.60
N GLN A 42 -4.67 -7.96 -8.36
CA GLN A 42 -3.71 -7.00 -7.85
C GLN A 42 -2.33 -7.65 -7.75
N THR A 43 -1.30 -6.97 -8.25
CA THR A 43 0.10 -7.41 -8.11
C THR A 43 0.89 -6.39 -7.31
N LEU A 44 1.32 -6.78 -6.11
CA LEU A 44 2.15 -5.97 -5.21
C LEU A 44 3.59 -6.43 -5.33
N VAL A 45 4.48 -5.55 -5.80
CA VAL A 45 5.92 -5.81 -5.94
C VAL A 45 6.65 -5.02 -4.87
N PHE A 46 7.13 -5.73 -3.86
CA PHE A 46 7.92 -5.18 -2.77
C PHE A 46 9.40 -5.35 -3.08
N LEU A 47 10.14 -4.25 -2.94
CA LEU A 47 11.58 -4.23 -3.07
C LEU A 47 12.20 -3.45 -1.92
N ARG A 48 13.36 -3.92 -1.47
CA ARG A 48 14.22 -3.12 -0.61
C ARG A 48 14.81 -1.96 -1.42
N HIS A 49 15.10 -0.85 -0.75
CA HIS A 49 16.01 0.16 -1.30
C HIS A 49 17.32 -0.46 -1.80
N ALA A 50 17.94 0.16 -2.80
CA ALA A 50 19.21 -0.27 -3.38
C ALA A 50 20.42 -0.02 -2.45
N GLU A 51 21.61 -0.40 -2.91
CA GLU A 51 22.85 -0.39 -2.14
C GLU A 51 23.17 0.99 -1.54
N LYS A 52 23.65 0.96 -0.30
CA LYS A 52 24.00 2.15 0.50
C LYS A 52 25.50 2.21 0.81
N PRO A 53 26.04 3.38 1.16
CA PRO A 53 27.40 3.48 1.69
C PRO A 53 27.54 2.67 2.98
N GLY A 54 28.75 2.17 3.28
CA GLY A 54 29.04 1.43 4.51
C GLY A 54 28.72 2.24 5.77
N GLU A 55 29.11 3.52 5.80
CA GLU A 55 28.76 4.45 6.89
C GLU A 55 27.27 4.77 6.97
N GLY A 56 26.45 4.42 5.97
CA GLY A 56 25.01 4.71 6.00
C GLY A 56 24.70 6.20 6.10
N LEU A 57 24.40 6.84 4.96
CA LEU A 57 24.27 8.31 4.89
C LEU A 57 22.84 8.75 4.53
N GLY A 58 21.82 7.97 4.91
CA GLY A 58 20.44 8.21 4.45
C GLY A 58 20.18 7.86 2.97
N GLN A 59 21.23 7.78 2.15
CA GLN A 59 21.19 7.73 0.69
C GLN A 59 21.75 6.44 0.08
N LEU A 60 21.71 6.36 -1.26
CA LEU A 60 22.34 5.31 -2.07
C LEU A 60 23.83 5.60 -2.31
N ASN A 61 24.61 4.55 -2.57
CA ASN A 61 25.94 4.69 -3.16
C ASN A 61 25.83 4.63 -4.71
N CYS A 62 26.95 4.76 -5.43
CA CYS A 62 26.95 4.70 -6.89
C CYS A 62 26.40 3.36 -7.45
N GLN A 63 26.69 2.24 -6.80
CA GLN A 63 26.16 0.94 -7.19
C GLN A 63 24.64 0.89 -7.04
N GLY A 64 24.11 1.41 -5.93
CA GLY A 64 22.67 1.51 -5.70
C GLY A 64 21.98 2.45 -6.68
N LEU A 65 22.64 3.54 -7.08
CA LEU A 65 22.15 4.42 -8.14
C LEU A 65 22.09 3.69 -9.50
N ASN A 66 23.11 2.90 -9.85
CA ASN A 66 23.08 2.07 -11.06
C ASN A 66 21.93 1.06 -11.01
N ARG A 67 21.76 0.33 -9.89
CA ARG A 67 20.63 -0.59 -9.69
C ARG A 67 19.28 0.14 -9.84
N ALA A 68 19.14 1.34 -9.28
CA ALA A 68 17.92 2.14 -9.39
C ALA A 68 17.57 2.49 -10.85
N LEU A 69 18.59 2.82 -11.66
CA LEU A 69 18.41 3.06 -13.10
C LEU A 69 18.03 1.77 -13.85
N ASP A 70 18.65 0.63 -13.54
CA ASP A 70 18.33 -0.66 -14.16
C ASP A 70 16.91 -1.13 -13.82
N LEU A 71 16.47 -0.89 -12.57
CA LEU A 71 15.10 -1.20 -12.12
C LEU A 71 14.03 -0.50 -12.97
N ALA A 72 14.32 0.68 -13.51
CA ALA A 72 13.40 1.39 -14.39
C ALA A 72 13.05 0.57 -15.64
N THR A 73 13.98 -0.25 -16.13
CA THR A 73 13.72 -1.17 -17.26
C THR A 73 13.21 -2.52 -16.75
N LEU A 74 13.84 -3.06 -15.72
CA LEU A 74 13.62 -4.42 -15.26
C LEU A 74 12.22 -4.65 -14.67
N LEU A 75 11.70 -3.72 -13.87
CA LEU A 75 10.42 -3.92 -13.21
C LEU A 75 9.27 -4.01 -14.24
N PRO A 76 9.13 -3.07 -15.22
CA PRO A 76 8.10 -3.17 -16.25
C PRO A 76 8.23 -4.42 -17.13
N GLU A 77 9.44 -4.85 -17.45
CA GLU A 77 9.67 -6.07 -18.25
C GLU A 77 9.21 -7.34 -17.52
N ARG A 78 9.40 -7.40 -16.19
CA ARG A 78 9.05 -8.58 -15.39
C ARG A 78 7.60 -8.61 -14.91
N PHE A 79 7.01 -7.44 -14.64
CA PHE A 79 5.72 -7.34 -13.95
C PHE A 79 4.67 -6.53 -14.72
N GLY A 80 5.00 -6.00 -15.90
CA GLY A 80 4.20 -4.99 -16.58
C GLY A 80 4.36 -3.61 -15.93
N ASN A 81 3.92 -2.56 -16.61
CA ASN A 81 3.97 -1.20 -16.05
C ASN A 81 3.24 -1.16 -14.71
N ALA A 82 3.83 -0.48 -13.72
CA ALA A 82 3.08 -0.11 -12.53
C ALA A 82 1.95 0.86 -12.89
N ASP A 83 0.87 0.79 -12.11
CA ASP A 83 -0.19 1.80 -12.07
C ASP A 83 0.06 2.77 -10.90
N TYR A 84 0.73 2.30 -9.84
CA TYR A 84 1.04 3.08 -8.64
C TYR A 84 2.43 2.76 -8.10
N VAL A 85 3.06 3.76 -7.49
CA VAL A 85 4.41 3.65 -6.94
C VAL A 85 4.45 4.24 -5.53
N PHE A 86 5.07 3.51 -4.60
CA PHE A 86 5.25 3.91 -3.20
C PHE A 86 6.71 3.89 -2.81
N ALA A 87 7.09 4.82 -1.94
CA ALA A 87 8.36 4.82 -1.23
C ALA A 87 8.18 5.32 0.20
N ALA A 88 9.04 4.88 1.12
CA ALA A 88 8.99 5.38 2.50
C ALA A 88 9.22 6.89 2.55
N ASN A 89 8.45 7.57 3.40
CA ASN A 89 8.50 9.01 3.59
C ASN A 89 9.92 9.46 4.00
N PRO A 90 10.59 10.31 3.21
CA PRO A 90 11.97 10.72 3.47
C PRO A 90 12.12 11.68 4.66
N SER A 91 11.03 12.20 5.23
CA SER A 91 11.07 13.02 6.46
C SER A 91 11.49 12.23 7.70
N ARG A 92 11.34 10.89 7.66
CA ARG A 92 11.88 10.01 8.68
C ARG A 92 13.42 10.06 8.66
N HIS A 93 14.01 9.95 9.84
CA HIS A 93 15.45 9.83 10.00
C HIS A 93 15.86 8.40 10.35
N VAL A 94 17.10 8.06 9.99
CA VAL A 94 17.80 6.86 10.45
C VAL A 94 19.11 7.28 11.10
N GLU A 95 19.44 6.60 12.20
CA GLU A 95 20.73 6.76 12.88
C GLU A 95 21.69 5.72 12.31
N GLU A 96 22.78 6.17 11.70
CA GLU A 96 23.74 5.30 11.02
C GLU A 96 25.18 5.82 11.12
N GLY A 97 26.12 4.92 10.83
CA GLY A 97 27.54 5.22 10.74
C GLY A 97 28.27 5.08 12.06
N SER A 98 29.58 5.25 12.00
CA SER A 98 30.49 5.09 13.14
C SER A 98 30.23 6.03 14.32
N LYS A 99 29.36 7.04 14.13
CA LYS A 99 29.02 8.07 15.10
C LYS A 99 27.52 8.12 15.44
N ASP A 100 26.71 7.20 14.91
CA ASP A 100 25.25 7.20 15.05
C ASP A 100 24.64 8.58 14.69
N GLU A 101 24.99 9.08 13.50
CA GLU A 101 24.51 10.38 13.03
C GLU A 101 23.13 10.21 12.37
N SER A 102 22.31 11.25 12.49
CA SER A 102 20.94 11.25 11.98
C SER A 102 20.88 11.73 10.53
N TYR A 103 20.32 10.90 9.64
CA TYR A 103 20.15 11.22 8.23
C TYR A 103 18.71 11.02 7.77
N SER A 104 18.22 11.88 6.88
CA SER A 104 16.94 11.68 6.20
C SER A 104 16.96 10.37 5.40
N TYR A 105 15.91 9.56 5.54
CA TYR A 105 15.84 8.21 4.96
C TYR A 105 15.41 8.25 3.48
N ILE A 106 16.21 8.89 2.63
CA ILE A 106 15.86 9.17 1.23
C ILE A 106 16.04 7.96 0.29
N ARG A 107 16.80 6.94 0.71
CA ARG A 107 17.19 5.82 -0.17
C ARG A 107 16.05 5.03 -0.82
N PRO A 108 14.86 4.78 -0.21
CA PRO A 108 13.81 4.05 -0.91
C PRO A 108 13.22 4.90 -2.03
N LEU A 109 13.04 6.21 -1.78
CA LEU A 109 12.61 7.16 -2.81
C LEU A 109 13.61 7.23 -3.96
N MET A 110 14.91 7.36 -3.67
CA MET A 110 15.96 7.34 -4.71
C MET A 110 15.97 6.05 -5.54
N THR A 111 15.62 4.91 -4.91
CA THR A 111 15.63 3.60 -5.58
C THR A 111 14.52 3.49 -6.63
N ILE A 112 13.31 3.94 -6.31
CA ILE A 112 12.15 3.73 -7.19
C ILE A 112 11.88 4.89 -8.14
N THR A 113 12.39 6.09 -7.83
CA THR A 113 12.15 7.31 -8.62
C THR A 113 12.49 7.15 -10.12
N PRO A 114 13.61 6.51 -10.53
CA PRO A 114 13.86 6.29 -11.96
C PRO A 114 12.76 5.47 -12.66
N SER A 115 12.21 4.46 -11.97
CA SER A 115 11.10 3.65 -12.48
C SER A 115 9.83 4.50 -12.61
N ALA A 116 9.51 5.31 -11.59
CA ALA A 116 8.36 6.21 -11.62
C ALA A 116 8.48 7.26 -12.74
N ILE A 117 9.66 7.86 -12.93
CA ILE A 117 9.93 8.81 -14.02
C ILE A 117 9.71 8.15 -15.38
N ARG A 118 10.26 6.95 -15.60
CA ARG A 118 10.09 6.23 -16.88
C ARG A 118 8.62 5.95 -17.18
N LEU A 119 7.84 5.64 -16.15
CA LEU A 119 6.41 5.34 -16.29
C LEU A 119 5.52 6.59 -16.28
N GLY A 120 6.07 7.77 -16.00
CA GLY A 120 5.31 9.02 -15.89
C GLY A 120 4.38 9.08 -14.66
N LEU A 121 4.74 8.41 -13.58
CA LEU A 121 3.91 8.27 -12.37
C LEU A 121 4.44 9.11 -11.20
N PRO A 122 3.55 9.62 -10.33
CA PRO A 122 3.96 10.15 -9.03
C PRO A 122 4.41 9.01 -8.11
N VAL A 123 5.21 9.35 -7.09
CA VAL A 123 5.54 8.44 -5.98
C VAL A 123 4.74 8.87 -4.75
N ASN A 124 3.91 7.99 -4.22
CA ASN A 124 3.28 8.21 -2.91
C ASN A 124 4.34 8.03 -1.81
N ILE A 125 4.47 9.04 -0.95
CA ILE A 125 5.42 9.09 0.16
C ILE A 125 4.73 9.43 1.49
N ASP A 126 3.43 9.15 1.61
CA ASP A 126 2.63 9.58 2.76
C ASP A 126 2.96 8.77 4.02
N TYR A 127 3.55 7.59 3.86
CA TYR A 127 3.80 6.60 4.93
C TYR A 127 5.29 6.52 5.28
N GLY A 128 5.61 6.64 6.57
CA GLY A 128 6.94 6.39 7.11
C GLY A 128 7.28 4.90 7.14
N ALA A 129 8.57 4.56 7.23
CA ALA A 129 9.03 3.18 7.11
C ALA A 129 8.38 2.18 8.10
N ASN A 130 7.92 2.67 9.26
CA ASN A 130 7.27 1.92 10.33
C ASN A 130 5.73 1.93 10.28
N ASP A 131 5.13 2.64 9.33
CA ASP A 131 3.66 2.76 9.20
C ASP A 131 3.12 1.59 8.37
N THR A 132 3.56 0.39 8.74
CA THR A 132 3.35 -0.88 8.01
C THR A 132 1.88 -1.27 8.00
N ASP A 133 1.15 -1.02 9.08
CA ASP A 133 -0.27 -1.36 9.21
C ASP A 133 -1.14 -0.43 8.36
N GLU A 134 -0.88 0.87 8.41
CA GLU A 134 -1.58 1.90 7.62
C GLU A 134 -1.29 1.75 6.13
N LEU A 135 -0.03 1.45 5.75
CA LEU A 135 0.31 1.16 4.36
C LEU A 135 -0.33 -0.14 3.89
N ALA A 136 -0.45 -1.16 4.74
CA ALA A 136 -1.17 -2.38 4.37
C ALA A 136 -2.65 -2.12 4.10
N ASP A 137 -3.32 -1.29 4.91
CA ASP A 137 -4.71 -0.89 4.67
C ASP A 137 -4.87 -0.13 3.35
N GLU A 138 -3.97 0.82 3.10
CA GLU A 138 -3.92 1.56 1.86
C GLU A 138 -3.78 0.60 0.67
N LEU A 139 -2.77 -0.26 0.67
CA LEU A 139 -2.52 -1.23 -0.40
C LEU A 139 -3.69 -2.18 -0.63
N LEU A 140 -4.54 -2.47 0.36
CA LEU A 140 -5.70 -3.37 0.23
C LEU A 140 -7.01 -2.66 -0.15
N SER A 141 -6.97 -1.34 -0.30
CA SER A 141 -8.14 -0.56 -0.73
C SER A 141 -8.58 -0.89 -2.17
N GLU A 142 -9.87 -0.66 -2.46
CA GLU A 142 -10.50 -1.08 -3.73
C GLU A 142 -9.83 -0.49 -4.98
N LYS A 143 -9.21 0.69 -4.85
CA LYS A 143 -8.49 1.35 -5.97
C LYS A 143 -7.32 0.53 -6.51
N TYR A 144 -6.79 -0.43 -5.76
CA TYR A 144 -5.63 -1.24 -6.19
C TYR A 144 -5.98 -2.65 -6.65
N ARG A 145 -7.25 -3.07 -6.59
CA ARG A 145 -7.64 -4.47 -6.81
C ARG A 145 -7.44 -4.99 -8.23
N ASN A 146 -7.23 -4.11 -9.20
CA ASN A 146 -6.88 -4.45 -10.58
C ASN A 146 -5.66 -3.67 -11.07
N ALA A 147 -4.63 -3.58 -10.21
CA ALA A 147 -3.45 -2.76 -10.45
C ALA A 147 -2.14 -3.50 -10.13
N THR A 148 -1.06 -3.07 -10.79
CA THR A 148 0.31 -3.38 -10.40
C THR A 148 0.89 -2.23 -9.57
N VAL A 149 1.40 -2.54 -8.38
CA VAL A 149 1.94 -1.55 -7.44
C VAL A 149 3.39 -1.88 -7.14
N TYR A 150 4.28 -0.90 -7.29
CA TYR A 150 5.68 -1.03 -6.88
C TYR A 150 5.92 -0.31 -5.56
N THR A 151 6.56 -0.97 -4.60
CA THR A 151 6.78 -0.44 -3.25
C THR A 151 8.23 -0.61 -2.83
N ALA A 152 8.98 0.50 -2.79
CA ALA A 152 10.37 0.51 -2.33
C ALA A 152 10.48 0.89 -0.86
N TRP A 153 11.13 0.06 -0.05
CA TRP A 153 11.07 0.19 1.41
C TRP A 153 12.34 -0.26 2.15
N SER A 154 12.28 -0.28 3.48
CA SER A 154 13.35 -0.79 4.35
C SER A 154 13.26 -2.30 4.54
N HIS A 155 14.39 -3.01 4.44
CA HIS A 155 14.44 -4.45 4.74
C HIS A 155 13.99 -4.78 6.17
N GLY A 156 14.21 -3.88 7.14
CA GLY A 156 13.78 -4.09 8.52
C GLY A 156 12.27 -4.03 8.75
N TYR A 157 11.51 -3.44 7.82
CA TYR A 157 10.06 -3.28 7.94
C TYR A 157 9.26 -4.04 6.86
N LEU A 158 9.93 -4.47 5.78
CA LEU A 158 9.29 -5.24 4.72
C LEU A 158 8.68 -6.57 5.19
N PRO A 159 9.32 -7.38 6.05
CA PRO A 159 8.71 -8.60 6.57
C PRO A 159 7.36 -8.34 7.25
N GLU A 160 7.31 -7.32 8.11
CA GLU A 160 6.11 -6.91 8.82
C GLU A 160 5.03 -6.45 7.83
N LEU A 161 5.33 -5.51 6.92
CA LEU A 161 4.40 -5.02 5.91
C LEU A 161 3.81 -6.16 5.06
N ILE A 162 4.67 -7.06 4.55
CA ILE A 162 4.25 -8.16 3.67
C ILE A 162 3.34 -9.13 4.42
N ASN A 163 3.67 -9.47 5.67
CA ASN A 163 2.85 -10.36 6.49
C ASN A 163 1.52 -9.70 6.88
N THR A 164 1.52 -8.41 7.19
CA THR A 164 0.29 -7.65 7.49
C THR A 164 -0.63 -7.58 6.27
N VAL A 165 -0.09 -7.28 5.07
CA VAL A 165 -0.85 -7.33 3.81
C VAL A 165 -1.46 -8.71 3.58
N ALA A 166 -0.64 -9.77 3.70
CA ALA A 166 -1.12 -11.14 3.51
C ALA A 166 -2.20 -11.51 4.54
N GLY A 167 -2.01 -11.13 5.79
CA GLY A 167 -2.94 -11.48 6.86
C GLY A 167 -4.27 -10.73 6.77
N LYS A 168 -4.23 -9.41 6.51
CA LYS A 168 -5.43 -8.60 6.29
C LYS A 168 -6.19 -9.07 5.04
N ALA A 169 -5.50 -9.40 3.95
CA ALA A 169 -6.14 -9.88 2.72
C ALA A 169 -6.86 -11.23 2.89
N LEU A 170 -6.27 -12.16 3.65
CA LEU A 170 -6.81 -13.51 3.85
C LEU A 170 -7.77 -13.60 5.05
N GLY A 171 -7.78 -12.60 5.94
CA GLY A 171 -8.58 -12.61 7.17
C GLY A 171 -8.04 -13.56 8.25
N GLU A 172 -6.76 -13.96 8.15
CA GLU A 172 -6.08 -14.86 9.10
C GLU A 172 -4.60 -14.49 9.20
N GLU A 173 -3.91 -14.87 10.27
CA GLU A 173 -2.47 -14.66 10.35
C GLU A 173 -1.73 -15.42 9.25
N ARG A 174 -0.85 -14.73 8.51
CA ARG A 174 -0.07 -15.32 7.43
C ARG A 174 1.36 -14.80 7.42
N VAL A 175 2.30 -15.70 7.71
CA VAL A 175 3.74 -15.41 7.62
C VAL A 175 4.26 -15.81 6.24
N ILE A 176 4.63 -14.81 5.44
CA ILE A 176 5.30 -14.97 4.14
C ILE A 176 6.81 -14.92 4.32
N THR A 177 7.32 -14.02 5.17
CA THR A 177 8.75 -13.92 5.47
C THR A 177 8.99 -13.44 6.89
N GLN A 178 10.01 -13.98 7.55
CA GLN A 178 10.36 -13.62 8.92
C GLN A 178 11.48 -12.58 8.99
N ASP A 179 12.34 -12.57 7.97
CA ASP A 179 13.49 -11.68 7.90
C ASP A 179 13.78 -11.31 6.45
N TRP A 180 14.49 -10.19 6.27
CA TRP A 180 15.07 -9.80 5.00
C TRP A 180 16.49 -9.30 5.26
N SER A 181 17.46 -10.13 4.86
CA SER A 181 18.88 -9.88 5.11
C SER A 181 19.31 -8.48 4.68
N GLY A 182 20.11 -7.83 5.54
CA GLY A 182 20.72 -6.54 5.30
C GLY A 182 21.70 -6.50 4.12
N ASP A 183 22.09 -7.63 3.56
CA ASP A 183 22.94 -7.69 2.35
C ASP A 183 22.14 -8.12 1.11
N ASP A 184 20.86 -8.47 1.25
CA ASP A 184 20.02 -8.87 0.13
C ASP A 184 19.30 -7.67 -0.50
N PHE A 185 19.94 -7.09 -1.50
CA PHE A 185 19.40 -5.99 -2.31
C PHE A 185 18.63 -6.46 -3.56
N ASP A 186 18.59 -7.78 -3.80
CA ASP A 186 18.27 -8.35 -5.10
C ASP A 186 17.00 -9.20 -5.10
N THR A 187 16.54 -9.67 -3.95
CA THR A 187 15.20 -10.26 -3.84
C THR A 187 14.11 -9.21 -4.08
N LEU A 188 13.04 -9.65 -4.71
CA LEU A 188 11.74 -9.00 -4.79
C LEU A 188 10.71 -9.95 -4.17
N TYR A 189 9.85 -9.44 -3.31
CA TYR A 189 8.67 -10.18 -2.86
C TYR A 189 7.48 -9.72 -3.68
N VAL A 190 6.80 -10.67 -4.32
CA VAL A 190 5.64 -10.36 -5.15
C VAL A 190 4.43 -11.10 -4.60
N LEU A 191 3.42 -10.34 -4.20
CA LEU A 191 2.12 -10.86 -3.81
C LEU A 191 1.13 -10.60 -4.95
N THR A 192 0.48 -11.64 -5.43
CA THR A 192 -0.65 -11.52 -6.35
C THR A 192 -1.92 -11.89 -5.59
N LEU A 193 -2.80 -10.91 -5.43
CA LEU A 193 -4.10 -11.06 -4.79
C LEU A 193 -5.17 -11.11 -5.89
N THR A 194 -5.97 -12.18 -5.90
CA THR A 194 -7.16 -12.26 -6.77
C THR A 194 -8.39 -12.05 -5.93
N TRP A 195 -9.07 -10.92 -6.15
CA TRP A 195 -10.26 -10.49 -5.45
C TRP A 195 -11.51 -10.95 -6.19
N HIS A 196 -12.42 -11.59 -5.48
CA HIS A 196 -13.74 -11.96 -5.97
C HIS A 196 -14.76 -11.84 -4.83
N ASP A 197 -15.81 -11.03 -5.01
CA ASP A 197 -16.88 -10.82 -4.03
C ASP A 197 -16.33 -10.47 -2.63
N GLY A 198 -15.37 -9.52 -2.62
CA GLY A 198 -14.74 -9.00 -1.40
C GLY A 198 -13.75 -9.96 -0.71
N LYS A 199 -13.50 -11.15 -1.27
CA LYS A 199 -12.54 -12.12 -0.74
C LYS A 199 -11.31 -12.20 -1.62
N ALA A 200 -10.13 -12.24 -0.99
CA ALA A 200 -8.87 -12.44 -1.70
C ALA A 200 -8.40 -13.89 -1.62
N SER A 201 -7.79 -14.35 -2.71
CA SER A 201 -6.82 -15.45 -2.68
C SER A 201 -5.43 -14.91 -2.94
N LEU A 202 -4.40 -15.52 -2.34
CA LEU A 202 -3.02 -15.02 -2.38
C LEU A 202 -2.07 -16.04 -3.03
N LEU A 203 -1.27 -15.56 -3.98
CA LEU A 203 -0.04 -16.21 -4.45
C LEU A 203 1.16 -15.35 -4.06
N SER A 204 2.14 -15.93 -3.35
CA SER A 204 3.40 -15.27 -3.05
C SER A 204 4.55 -15.90 -3.85
N ARG A 205 5.49 -15.06 -4.31
CA ARG A 205 6.72 -15.51 -4.97
C ARG A 205 7.88 -14.59 -4.63
N ASN A 206 9.08 -15.18 -4.55
CA ASN A 206 10.33 -14.44 -4.46
C ASN A 206 11.01 -14.49 -5.83
N VAL A 207 11.39 -13.32 -6.35
CA VAL A 207 12.03 -13.18 -7.64
C VAL A 207 13.37 -12.46 -7.44
N ARG A 208 14.42 -12.89 -8.13
CA ARG A 208 15.70 -12.20 -8.13
C ARG A 208 15.70 -11.14 -9.23
N GLN A 209 16.16 -9.91 -8.91
CA GLN A 209 16.40 -8.88 -9.92
C GLN A 209 17.51 -9.36 -10.86
N GLY A 210 18.58 -9.96 -10.31
CA GLY A 210 19.76 -10.35 -11.06
C GLY A 210 20.70 -9.16 -11.32
N LEU A 211 20.69 -8.17 -10.41
CA LEU A 211 21.47 -6.93 -10.51
C LEU A 211 22.61 -6.86 -9.46
N ASN A 212 22.89 -7.97 -8.78
CA ASN A 212 24.08 -8.08 -7.92
C ASN A 212 25.37 -7.86 -8.72
N ASP A 213 26.42 -7.44 -8.02
CA ASP A 213 27.75 -7.20 -8.58
C ASP A 213 27.78 -6.12 -9.67
N GLY A 214 26.80 -5.22 -9.67
CA GLY A 214 26.74 -4.06 -10.56
C GLY A 214 27.91 -3.08 -10.35
N ALA A 215 28.12 -2.18 -11.32
CA ALA A 215 29.24 -1.25 -11.31
C ALA A 215 29.27 -0.35 -10.06
N HIS A 216 30.45 -0.14 -9.48
CA HIS A 216 30.65 0.72 -8.31
C HIS A 216 30.91 2.19 -8.66
N SER A 217 31.22 2.50 -9.92
CA SER A 217 31.33 3.89 -10.40
C SER A 217 29.94 4.48 -10.64
N CYS A 218 29.79 5.78 -10.39
CA CYS A 218 28.53 6.46 -10.67
C CYS A 218 28.27 6.52 -12.20
N PRO A 219 27.00 6.59 -12.62
CA PRO A 219 26.64 6.81 -14.04
C PRO A 219 27.31 8.08 -14.59
N THR A 220 27.74 8.02 -15.85
CA THR A 220 28.32 9.15 -16.60
C THR A 220 27.37 9.66 -17.67
#